data_AF-A0A445HE34-F1
#
_entry.id   AF-A0A445HE34-F1
#
_cell.length_a   1.000
_cell.length_b   1.000
_cell.length_c   1.000
_cell.angle_alpha   90.00
_cell.angle_beta   90.00
_cell.angle_gamma   90.00
#
_symmetry.space_group_name_H-M   'P 1'
#
loop_
_entity.id
_entity.type
_entity.pdbx_description
1 polymer ?
#
loop_
_entity_poly.entity_id
_entity_poly.type
_entity_poly.pdbx_seq_one_letter_code
_entity_poly.pdbx_strand_id
1 'polypeptide(L)'
;MDEIKLATNFFAEDLIIGEGGYGKVYKCNLDHSPVAVKVLHQDAINKKDEFLKEVEILSQLHHPNMVLLFGACPESGCLVYEYKENGIFEMACGLSFLHNSKPEPIVHRDIKPGNVLLDRNYVSKIADIGLAKLLVEVVPDNVTEYRESILAGTLHYMDPEYQRTGTVRPKSDVYAFGVITLQLITGRHARGLIVTVELAQVALKCSALRCRDRPEIDTEVLPVLERFSDAANSSTRMGINSVSVPSQYYCPILQEIMDDPYIAADGFTYEYIAIKAWLSKHNVSPMTKLKLQYSVLTPNHTLRSAIQEWKSGVTF
;
A
#
# COMPACT_ATOMS: atom_id res chain seq x y z
N MET A 1 -8.98 -21.06 -21.77
CA MET A 1 -8.60 -21.17 -20.34
C MET A 1 -7.08 -21.10 -20.15
N ASP A 2 -6.30 -21.85 -20.94
CA ASP A 2 -4.83 -21.87 -20.80
C ASP A 2 -4.20 -20.48 -20.99
N GLU A 3 -4.74 -19.69 -21.91
CA GLU A 3 -4.28 -18.32 -22.14
C GLU A 3 -4.52 -17.40 -20.94
N ILE A 4 -5.71 -17.43 -20.33
CA ILE A 4 -6.02 -16.65 -19.11
C ILE A 4 -5.15 -17.08 -17.94
N LYS A 5 -4.95 -18.39 -17.76
CA LYS A 5 -4.04 -18.91 -16.73
C LYS A 5 -2.62 -18.42 -16.95
N LEU A 6 -2.09 -18.50 -18.17
CA LEU A 6 -0.74 -18.01 -18.47
C LEU A 6 -0.62 -16.50 -18.28
N ALA A 7 -1.59 -15.73 -18.77
CA ALA A 7 -1.61 -14.28 -18.66
C ALA A 7 -1.70 -13.80 -17.21
N THR A 8 -2.45 -14.51 -16.37
CA THR A 8 -2.56 -14.25 -14.92
C THR A 8 -1.48 -14.95 -14.10
N ASN A 9 -0.43 -15.49 -14.74
CA ASN A 9 0.64 -16.25 -14.09
C ASN A 9 0.11 -17.31 -13.11
N PHE A 10 -0.84 -18.11 -13.57
CA PHE A 10 -1.58 -19.10 -12.79
C PHE A 10 -2.34 -18.50 -11.61
N PHE A 11 -2.96 -17.34 -11.83
CA PHE A 11 -3.67 -16.55 -10.81
C PHE A 11 -2.78 -16.17 -9.62
N ALA A 12 -1.56 -15.72 -9.92
CA ALA A 12 -0.62 -15.26 -8.91
C ALA A 12 -1.19 -14.07 -8.13
N GLU A 13 -0.96 -14.06 -6.82
CA GLU A 13 -1.58 -13.06 -5.93
C GLU A 13 -1.07 -11.63 -6.17
N ASP A 14 0.12 -11.48 -6.72
CA ASP A 14 0.70 -10.19 -7.09
C ASP A 14 -0.07 -9.50 -8.23
N LEU A 15 -0.79 -10.25 -9.06
CA LEU A 15 -1.60 -9.69 -10.14
C LEU A 15 -3.01 -9.29 -9.71
N ILE A 16 -3.39 -9.51 -8.46
CA ILE A 16 -4.71 -9.13 -7.93
C ILE A 16 -4.80 -7.60 -7.82
N ILE A 17 -5.79 -7.03 -8.49
CA ILE A 17 -6.13 -5.59 -8.43
C ILE A 17 -7.42 -5.31 -7.65
N GLY A 18 -8.15 -6.36 -7.24
CA GLY A 18 -9.32 -6.21 -6.39
C GLY A 18 -9.83 -7.56 -5.89
N GLU A 19 -10.32 -7.61 -4.66
CA GLU A 19 -10.91 -8.80 -4.04
C GLU A 19 -12.15 -8.40 -3.24
N GLY A 20 -13.23 -9.16 -3.38
CA GLY A 20 -14.48 -8.93 -2.65
C GLY A 20 -15.42 -10.13 -2.71
N GLY A 21 -16.63 -10.00 -2.16
CA GLY A 21 -17.59 -11.13 -2.03
C GLY A 21 -18.04 -11.80 -3.35
N TYR A 22 -17.65 -11.23 -4.49
CA TYR A 22 -17.93 -11.77 -5.82
C TYR A 22 -16.72 -12.49 -6.43
N GLY A 23 -15.51 -12.33 -5.90
CA GLY A 23 -14.30 -12.96 -6.46
C GLY A 23 -13.07 -12.06 -6.42
N LYS A 24 -12.00 -12.55 -7.04
CA LYS A 24 -10.73 -11.85 -7.24
C LYS A 24 -10.66 -11.28 -8.65
N VAL A 25 -10.08 -10.11 -8.83
CA VAL A 25 -9.84 -9.46 -10.13
C VAL A 25 -8.35 -9.35 -10.35
N TYR A 26 -7.88 -9.84 -11.49
CA TYR A 26 -6.48 -9.87 -11.87
C TYR A 26 -6.22 -8.94 -13.04
N LYS A 27 -5.12 -8.19 -13.02
CA LYS A 27 -4.64 -7.46 -14.20
C LYS A 27 -3.72 -8.38 -14.99
N CYS A 28 -3.94 -8.50 -16.29
CA CYS A 28 -3.03 -9.22 -17.18
C CYS A 28 -3.08 -8.67 -18.61
N ASN A 29 -2.21 -9.18 -19.48
CA ASN A 29 -2.24 -8.87 -20.90
C ASN A 29 -2.70 -10.11 -21.68
N LEU A 30 -3.76 -9.96 -22.47
CA LEU A 30 -4.19 -10.96 -23.47
C LEU A 30 -3.94 -10.38 -24.86
N ASP A 31 -3.21 -11.10 -25.72
CA ASP A 31 -2.80 -10.64 -27.05
C ASP A 31 -2.29 -9.18 -27.06
N HIS A 32 -1.37 -8.87 -26.13
CA HIS A 32 -0.78 -7.54 -25.93
C HIS A 32 -1.76 -6.42 -25.50
N SER A 33 -3.02 -6.74 -25.24
CA SER A 33 -4.03 -5.81 -24.73
C SER A 33 -4.17 -5.94 -23.21
N PRO A 34 -4.12 -4.84 -22.44
CA PRO A 34 -4.33 -4.89 -21.00
C PRO A 34 -5.81 -5.18 -20.68
N VAL A 35 -6.04 -6.17 -19.83
CA VAL A 35 -7.37 -6.63 -19.42
C VAL A 35 -7.48 -6.82 -17.92
N ALA A 36 -8.70 -6.71 -17.41
CA ALA A 36 -9.06 -7.13 -16.06
C ALA A 36 -9.80 -8.47 -16.13
N VAL A 37 -9.28 -9.49 -15.46
CA VAL A 37 -9.90 -10.82 -15.37
C VAL A 37 -10.52 -10.98 -13.99
N LYS A 38 -11.84 -10.98 -13.91
CA LYS A 38 -12.57 -11.28 -12.67
C LYS A 38 -12.83 -12.78 -12.59
N VAL A 39 -12.28 -13.43 -11.58
CA VAL A 39 -12.48 -14.85 -11.27
C VAL A 39 -13.45 -14.94 -10.10
N LEU A 40 -14.62 -15.52 -10.34
CA LEU A 40 -15.65 -15.68 -9.31
C LEU A 40 -15.27 -16.82 -8.34
N HIS A 41 -15.67 -16.70 -7.06
CA HIS A 41 -15.51 -17.79 -6.09
C HIS A 41 -16.29 -19.04 -6.51
N GLN A 42 -15.66 -20.22 -6.41
CA GLN A 42 -16.24 -21.50 -6.84
C GLN A 42 -17.44 -21.98 -5.99
N ASP A 43 -17.65 -21.42 -4.80
CA ASP A 43 -18.64 -21.90 -3.81
C ASP A 43 -20.11 -21.51 -4.08
N ALA A 44 -20.53 -21.31 -5.32
CA ALA A 44 -21.89 -20.85 -5.58
C ALA A 44 -22.56 -21.50 -6.80
N ILE A 45 -23.19 -22.64 -6.54
CA ILE A 45 -24.21 -23.25 -7.40
C ILE A 45 -25.31 -22.23 -7.78
N ASN A 46 -25.55 -21.20 -6.95
CA ASN A 46 -26.52 -20.12 -7.19
C ASN A 46 -25.99 -18.92 -8.02
N LYS A 47 -24.67 -18.83 -8.30
CA LYS A 47 -24.08 -17.68 -9.03
C LYS A 47 -23.86 -17.93 -10.52
N LYS A 48 -24.11 -19.15 -11.02
CA LYS A 48 -23.98 -19.47 -12.46
C LYS A 48 -25.00 -18.71 -13.31
N ASP A 49 -26.24 -18.61 -12.84
CA ASP A 49 -27.29 -17.84 -13.52
C ASP A 49 -27.01 -16.33 -13.46
N GLU A 50 -26.46 -15.83 -12.35
CA GLU A 50 -25.99 -14.44 -12.24
C GLU A 50 -24.84 -14.14 -13.21
N PHE A 51 -23.88 -15.05 -13.34
CA PHE A 51 -22.78 -14.96 -14.30
C PHE A 51 -23.30 -14.93 -15.74
N LEU A 52 -24.16 -15.88 -16.12
CA LEU A 52 -24.71 -15.94 -17.48
C LEU A 52 -25.54 -14.69 -17.80
N LYS A 53 -26.28 -14.18 -16.82
CA LYS A 53 -27.04 -12.93 -16.97
C LYS A 53 -26.14 -11.70 -17.10
N GLU A 54 -25.04 -11.65 -16.35
CA GLU A 54 -24.04 -10.58 -16.48
C GLU A 54 -23.39 -10.61 -17.88
N VAL A 55 -23.02 -11.79 -18.38
CA VAL A 55 -22.51 -11.97 -19.76
C VAL A 55 -23.53 -11.55 -20.81
N GLU A 56 -24.78 -12.02 -20.69
CA GLU A 56 -25.86 -11.72 -21.63
C GLU A 56 -26.10 -10.22 -21.74
N ILE A 57 -26.21 -9.52 -20.61
CA ILE A 57 -26.44 -8.08 -20.56
C ILE A 57 -25.24 -7.32 -21.12
N LEU A 58 -24.03 -7.63 -20.66
CA LEU A 58 -22.82 -6.89 -21.04
C LEU A 58 -22.43 -7.11 -22.51
N SER A 59 -22.73 -8.28 -23.08
CA SER A 59 -22.50 -8.55 -24.51
C SER A 59 -23.36 -7.69 -25.44
N GLN A 60 -24.45 -7.12 -24.94
CA GLN A 60 -25.38 -6.28 -25.71
C GLN A 60 -25.11 -4.78 -25.53
N LEU A 61 -24.25 -4.40 -24.59
CA LEU A 61 -24.02 -3.01 -24.22
C LEU A 61 -22.73 -2.49 -24.88
N HIS A 62 -22.91 -1.71 -25.95
CA HIS A 62 -21.82 -1.02 -26.64
C HIS A 62 -21.99 0.50 -26.50
N HIS A 63 -21.25 1.10 -25.58
CA HIS A 63 -21.26 2.53 -25.35
C HIS A 63 -19.87 3.02 -24.91
N PRO A 64 -19.40 4.21 -25.35
CA PRO A 64 -18.06 4.73 -25.02
C PRO A 64 -17.75 4.86 -23.52
N ASN A 65 -18.78 4.93 -22.69
CA ASN A 65 -18.67 5.07 -21.23
C ASN A 65 -19.08 3.80 -20.46
N MET A 66 -19.05 2.64 -21.11
CA MET A 66 -19.26 1.34 -20.48
C MET A 66 -18.00 0.49 -20.64
N VAL A 67 -17.64 -0.27 -19.62
CA VAL A 67 -16.51 -1.20 -19.69
C VAL A 67 -16.86 -2.31 -20.68
N LEU A 68 -16.03 -2.46 -21.72
CA LEU A 68 -16.25 -3.46 -22.75
C LEU A 68 -15.91 -4.85 -22.18
N LEU A 69 -16.86 -5.78 -22.28
CA LEU A 69 -16.60 -7.19 -22.04
C LEU A 69 -15.86 -7.76 -23.26
N PHE A 70 -14.60 -8.14 -23.10
CA PHE A 70 -13.82 -8.78 -24.15
C PHE A 70 -14.18 -10.26 -24.30
N GLY A 71 -14.57 -10.91 -23.20
CA GLY A 71 -14.99 -12.30 -23.23
C GLY A 71 -15.33 -12.86 -21.86
N ALA A 72 -15.78 -14.12 -21.84
CA ALA A 72 -16.12 -14.85 -20.63
C ALA A 72 -15.66 -16.31 -20.76
N CYS A 73 -15.24 -16.92 -19.65
CA CYS A 73 -14.93 -18.35 -19.55
C CYS A 73 -15.86 -18.99 -18.51
N PRO A 74 -17.02 -19.52 -18.94
CA PRO A 74 -18.05 -20.05 -18.03
C PRO A 74 -17.57 -21.23 -17.18
N GLU A 75 -16.72 -22.09 -17.75
CA GLU A 75 -16.17 -23.29 -17.11
C GLU A 75 -15.37 -22.96 -15.85
N SER A 76 -14.77 -21.77 -15.81
CA SER A 76 -13.91 -21.31 -14.73
C SER A 76 -14.45 -20.07 -14.02
N GLY A 77 -15.68 -19.64 -14.35
CA GLY A 77 -16.31 -18.45 -13.77
C GLY A 77 -15.48 -17.17 -13.99
N CYS A 78 -14.83 -17.01 -15.14
CA CYS A 78 -14.00 -15.85 -15.42
C CYS A 78 -14.71 -14.87 -16.37
N LEU A 79 -14.63 -13.57 -16.08
CA LEU A 79 -15.05 -12.47 -16.95
C LEU A 79 -13.82 -11.65 -17.32
N VAL A 80 -13.66 -11.36 -18.61
CA VAL A 80 -12.53 -10.60 -19.15
C VAL A 80 -13.03 -9.26 -19.65
N TYR A 81 -12.56 -8.19 -19.03
CA TYR A 81 -12.96 -6.83 -19.34
C TYR A 81 -11.79 -6.05 -19.93
N GLU A 82 -12.10 -5.03 -20.72
CA GLU A 82 -11.17 -3.95 -21.00
C GLU A 82 -10.63 -3.39 -19.68
N TYR A 83 -9.31 -3.28 -19.56
CA TYR A 83 -8.73 -2.56 -18.43
C TYR A 83 -8.77 -1.06 -18.72
N LYS A 84 -9.48 -0.29 -17.89
CA LYS A 84 -9.54 1.18 -17.97
C LYS A 84 -8.69 1.81 -16.87
N GLU A 85 -7.84 2.76 -17.23
CA GLU A 85 -7.10 3.62 -16.29
C GLU A 85 -7.98 4.71 -15.65
N ASN A 86 -9.22 4.87 -16.12
CA ASN A 86 -10.16 5.93 -15.71
C ASN A 86 -10.38 6.04 -14.19
N GLY A 87 -10.28 4.92 -13.46
CA GLY A 87 -10.37 4.88 -11.99
C GLY A 87 -9.40 5.82 -11.28
N ILE A 88 -8.21 6.09 -11.85
CA ILE A 88 -7.23 7.03 -11.31
C ILE A 88 -7.72 8.48 -11.48
N PHE A 89 -8.29 8.80 -12.65
CA PHE A 89 -8.81 10.12 -12.95
C PHE A 89 -9.98 10.48 -12.03
N GLU A 90 -10.95 9.58 -11.86
CA GLU A 90 -12.12 9.86 -11.01
C GLU A 90 -11.74 9.95 -9.52
N MET A 91 -10.74 9.18 -9.08
CA MET A 91 -10.19 9.29 -7.73
C MET A 91 -9.54 10.66 -7.52
N ALA A 92 -8.77 11.15 -8.50
CA ALA A 92 -8.20 12.49 -8.45
C ALA A 92 -9.28 13.59 -8.43
N CYS A 93 -10.37 13.42 -9.20
CA CYS A 93 -11.52 14.33 -9.14
C CYS A 93 -12.17 14.34 -7.75
N GLY A 94 -12.37 13.17 -7.13
CA GLY A 94 -12.92 13.04 -5.78
C GLY A 94 -12.04 13.70 -4.72
N LEU A 95 -10.72 13.50 -4.78
CA LEU A 95 -9.76 14.16 -3.89
C LEU A 95 -9.77 15.68 -4.08
N SER A 96 -9.75 16.14 -5.34
CA SER A 96 -9.84 17.57 -5.65
C SER A 96 -11.11 18.20 -5.08
N PHE A 97 -12.25 17.51 -5.14
CA PHE A 97 -13.49 17.97 -4.53
C PHE A 97 -13.37 18.12 -2.99
N LEU A 98 -12.84 17.11 -2.30
CA LEU A 98 -12.64 17.16 -0.84
C LEU A 98 -11.69 18.30 -0.44
N HIS A 99 -10.55 18.41 -1.13
CA HIS A 99 -9.50 19.38 -0.82
C HIS A 99 -9.92 20.82 -1.12
N ASN A 100 -10.83 21.03 -2.08
CA ASN A 100 -11.35 22.36 -2.42
C ASN A 100 -12.70 22.68 -1.77
N SER A 101 -13.22 21.79 -0.92
CA SER A 101 -14.46 22.02 -0.17
C SER A 101 -14.35 23.29 0.71
N LYS A 102 -15.50 23.92 0.92
CA LYS A 102 -15.65 25.18 1.69
C LYS A 102 -16.66 24.98 2.83
N PRO A 103 -16.46 25.62 4.00
CA PRO A 103 -15.46 26.66 4.29
C PRO A 103 -14.03 26.12 4.44
N GLU A 104 -13.88 24.93 5.02
CA GLU A 104 -12.59 24.28 5.25
C GLU A 104 -12.35 23.13 4.25
N PRO A 105 -11.10 22.96 3.76
CA PRO A 105 -10.68 21.74 3.08
C PRO A 105 -10.91 20.49 3.93
N ILE A 106 -11.32 19.39 3.29
CA ILE A 106 -11.47 18.08 3.92
C ILE A 106 -10.29 17.22 3.50
N VAL A 107 -9.56 16.64 4.46
CA VAL A 107 -8.53 15.62 4.21
C VAL A 107 -9.05 14.27 4.64
N HIS A 108 -9.00 13.28 3.77
CA HIS A 108 -9.57 11.96 4.02
C HIS A 108 -8.75 11.14 5.01
N ARG A 109 -7.41 11.22 4.94
CA ARG A 109 -6.41 10.59 5.84
C ARG A 109 -6.28 9.07 5.78
N ASP A 110 -7.16 8.39 5.06
CA ASP A 110 -7.13 6.92 4.90
C ASP A 110 -7.44 6.49 3.46
N ILE A 111 -6.86 7.19 2.49
CA ILE A 111 -6.93 6.80 1.09
C ILE A 111 -6.12 5.51 0.90
N LYS A 112 -6.78 4.47 0.44
CA LYS A 112 -6.22 3.13 0.16
C LYS A 112 -7.16 2.39 -0.80
N PRO A 113 -6.73 1.32 -1.48
CA PRO A 113 -7.58 0.58 -2.41
C PRO A 113 -8.91 0.11 -1.79
N GLY A 114 -8.89 -0.35 -0.54
CA GLY A 114 -10.10 -0.79 0.18
C GLY A 114 -11.14 0.32 0.45
N ASN A 115 -10.74 1.60 0.34
CA ASN A 115 -11.60 2.77 0.51
C ASN A 115 -11.90 3.46 -0.84
N VAL A 116 -11.57 2.82 -1.96
CA VAL A 116 -11.92 3.28 -3.31
C VAL A 116 -12.88 2.25 -3.89
N LEU A 117 -14.17 2.58 -3.85
CA LEU A 117 -15.22 1.71 -4.37
C LEU A 117 -15.42 1.97 -5.87
N LEU A 118 -15.76 0.93 -6.60
CA LEU A 118 -16.21 1.04 -7.98
C LEU A 118 -17.73 0.91 -8.00
N ASP A 119 -18.41 1.88 -8.60
CA ASP A 119 -19.85 1.73 -8.83
C ASP A 119 -20.13 0.81 -10.04
N ARG A 120 -21.41 0.63 -10.38
CA ARG A 120 -21.83 -0.25 -11.49
C ARG A 120 -21.28 0.19 -12.86
N ASN A 121 -20.80 1.42 -12.96
CA ASN A 121 -20.18 1.99 -14.16
C ASN A 121 -18.66 2.02 -14.06
N TYR A 122 -18.07 1.34 -13.05
CA TYR A 122 -16.64 1.33 -12.75
C TYR A 122 -16.04 2.72 -12.50
N VAL A 123 -16.88 3.69 -12.16
CA VAL A 123 -16.44 5.01 -11.70
C VAL A 123 -15.92 4.85 -10.28
N SER A 124 -14.68 5.30 -10.05
CA SER A 124 -14.13 5.23 -8.71
C SER A 124 -14.77 6.27 -7.78
N LYS A 125 -15.11 5.83 -6.56
CA LYS A 125 -15.72 6.64 -5.52
C LYS A 125 -14.94 6.45 -4.23
N ILE A 126 -14.50 7.56 -3.66
CA ILE A 126 -13.85 7.58 -2.37
C ILE A 126 -14.90 7.27 -1.30
N ALA A 127 -14.62 6.31 -0.44
CA ALA A 127 -15.49 5.83 0.62
C ALA A 127 -14.78 5.85 1.97
N ASP A 128 -15.55 5.68 3.05
CA ASP A 128 -15.07 5.62 4.43
C ASP A 128 -14.36 6.88 4.93
N ILE A 129 -15.14 7.94 5.13
CA ILE A 129 -14.68 9.22 5.70
C ILE A 129 -14.50 9.17 7.23
N GLY A 130 -14.49 8.01 7.87
CA GLY A 130 -14.45 7.87 9.34
C GLY A 130 -13.22 8.52 9.99
N LEU A 131 -12.13 8.69 9.22
CA LEU A 131 -10.90 9.36 9.66
C LEU A 131 -10.71 10.77 9.08
N ALA A 132 -11.66 11.24 8.26
CA ALA A 132 -11.56 12.50 7.57
C ALA A 132 -11.52 13.68 8.56
N LYS A 133 -10.80 14.74 8.20
CA LYS A 133 -10.56 15.91 9.05
C LYS A 133 -10.78 17.20 8.28
N LEU A 134 -11.57 18.10 8.86
CA LEU A 134 -11.68 19.49 8.42
C LEU A 134 -10.41 20.26 8.83
N LEU A 135 -9.78 20.95 7.88
CA LEU A 135 -8.59 21.75 8.16
C LEU A 135 -8.95 23.19 8.51
N VAL A 136 -9.12 23.43 9.81
CA VAL A 136 -9.39 24.76 10.37
C VAL A 136 -8.14 25.65 10.37
N GLU A 137 -6.96 25.05 10.61
CA GLU A 137 -5.67 25.74 10.56
C GLU A 137 -4.77 25.05 9.53
N VAL A 138 -4.58 25.72 8.40
CA VAL A 138 -3.70 25.25 7.33
C VAL A 138 -2.29 25.76 7.59
N VAL A 139 -1.40 24.87 8.00
CA VAL A 139 0.03 25.16 8.04
C VAL A 139 0.49 25.38 6.60
N PRO A 140 1.29 26.42 6.27
CA PRO A 140 1.83 26.60 4.92
C PRO A 140 2.73 25.43 4.49
N ASP A 141 2.76 25.10 3.18
CA ASP A 141 3.55 23.97 2.64
C ASP A 141 5.07 24.12 2.83
N ASN A 142 5.56 25.35 3.02
CA ASN A 142 6.98 25.64 3.26
C ASN A 142 7.40 25.59 4.75
N VAL A 143 6.47 25.24 5.65
CA VAL A 143 6.73 25.19 7.10
C VAL A 143 6.55 23.76 7.61
N THR A 144 7.60 23.23 8.22
CA THR A 144 7.54 21.98 8.99
C THR A 144 7.15 22.30 10.43
N GLU A 145 5.88 22.09 10.76
CA GLU A 145 5.35 22.23 12.12
C GLU A 145 5.08 20.85 12.71
N TYR A 146 5.33 20.68 14.01
CA TYR A 146 4.97 19.47 14.75
C TYR A 146 3.65 19.69 15.48
N ARG A 147 2.71 18.77 15.32
CA ARG A 147 1.40 18.82 15.98
C ARG A 147 1.17 17.53 16.77
N GLU A 148 0.62 17.68 17.97
CA GLU A 148 0.13 16.56 18.78
C GLU A 148 -1.20 16.04 18.23
N SER A 149 -1.18 15.46 17.02
CA SER A 149 -2.34 14.83 16.43
C SER A 149 -2.32 13.32 16.65
N ILE A 150 -3.50 12.73 16.84
CA ILE A 150 -3.65 11.28 16.81
C ILE A 150 -3.34 10.83 15.38
N LEU A 151 -2.24 10.08 15.22
CA LEU A 151 -1.88 9.45 13.95
C LEU A 151 -2.98 8.46 13.57
N ALA A 152 -3.56 8.63 12.39
CA ALA A 152 -4.55 7.73 11.84
C ALA A 152 -4.34 7.59 10.33
N GLY A 153 -4.52 6.37 9.84
CA GLY A 153 -4.31 5.99 8.44
C GLY A 153 -3.72 4.59 8.33
N THR A 154 -3.73 4.05 7.11
CA THR A 154 -3.24 2.71 6.82
C THR A 154 -1.74 2.71 6.50
N LEU A 155 -0.99 1.80 7.11
CA LEU A 155 0.45 1.61 6.87
C LEU A 155 0.76 1.45 5.38
N HIS A 156 1.87 2.03 4.92
CA HIS A 156 2.32 2.15 3.51
C HIS A 156 1.60 3.20 2.64
N TYR A 157 0.38 3.61 3.00
CA TYR A 157 -0.34 4.69 2.32
C TYR A 157 -0.26 6.02 3.08
N MET A 158 0.12 5.99 4.36
CA MET A 158 0.34 7.20 5.15
C MET A 158 1.54 8.01 4.62
N ASP A 159 1.33 9.32 4.51
CA ASP A 159 2.37 10.31 4.20
C ASP A 159 3.49 10.28 5.26
N PRO A 160 4.76 10.08 4.86
CA PRO A 160 5.87 9.97 5.80
C PRO A 160 6.14 11.28 6.57
N GLU A 161 5.84 12.44 6.00
CA GLU A 161 5.93 13.70 6.72
C GLU A 161 4.83 13.80 7.78
N TYR A 162 3.60 13.43 7.45
CA TYR A 162 2.51 13.35 8.41
C TYR A 162 2.84 12.37 9.55
N GLN A 163 3.37 11.18 9.25
CA GLN A 163 3.78 10.20 10.27
C GLN A 163 4.82 10.76 11.23
N ARG A 164 5.78 11.55 10.71
CA ARG A 164 6.88 12.15 11.48
C ARG A 164 6.44 13.36 12.30
N THR A 165 5.57 14.20 11.75
CA THR A 165 5.26 15.52 12.32
C THR A 165 3.90 15.60 13.00
N GLY A 166 2.99 14.68 12.68
CA GLY A 166 1.59 14.78 13.06
C GLY A 166 0.81 15.88 12.30
N THR A 167 1.41 16.56 11.33
CA THR A 167 0.76 17.64 10.59
C THR A 167 0.04 17.10 9.36
N VAL A 168 -1.29 17.16 9.37
CA VAL A 168 -2.17 16.71 8.28
C VAL A 168 -2.33 17.81 7.24
N ARG A 169 -2.20 17.45 5.96
CA ARG A 169 -2.39 18.35 4.82
C ARG A 169 -3.22 17.66 3.72
N PRO A 170 -3.83 18.40 2.78
CA PRO A 170 -4.41 17.78 1.58
C PRO A 170 -3.37 16.96 0.80
N LYS A 171 -2.11 17.41 0.81
CA LYS A 171 -0.97 16.70 0.22
C LYS A 171 -0.71 15.31 0.84
N SER A 172 -1.16 15.08 2.07
CA SER A 172 -1.04 13.75 2.69
C SER A 172 -1.92 12.72 1.97
N ASP A 173 -3.11 13.09 1.48
CA ASP A 173 -3.93 12.20 0.63
C ASP A 173 -3.32 12.04 -0.77
N VAL A 174 -2.63 13.08 -1.28
CA VAL A 174 -1.94 13.03 -2.58
C VAL A 174 -0.81 12.01 -2.57
N TYR A 175 -0.09 11.89 -1.45
CA TYR A 175 0.90 10.82 -1.27
C TYR A 175 0.26 9.44 -1.41
N ALA A 176 -0.83 9.19 -0.67
CA ALA A 176 -1.56 7.92 -0.72
C ALA A 176 -2.08 7.61 -2.14
N PHE A 177 -2.64 8.60 -2.84
CA PHE A 177 -3.03 8.51 -4.24
C PHE A 177 -1.85 8.12 -5.15
N GLY A 178 -0.67 8.68 -4.93
CA GLY A 178 0.56 8.33 -5.66
C GLY A 178 0.95 6.87 -5.45
N VAL A 179 0.88 6.37 -4.22
CA VAL A 179 1.14 4.96 -3.90
C VAL A 179 0.16 4.02 -4.61
N ILE A 180 -1.14 4.35 -4.61
CA ILE A 180 -2.17 3.57 -5.34
C ILE A 180 -1.89 3.59 -6.84
N THR A 181 -1.55 4.74 -7.40
CA THR A 181 -1.23 4.88 -8.83
C THR A 181 -0.04 4.01 -9.21
N LEU A 182 1.03 4.02 -8.40
CA LEU A 182 2.20 3.17 -8.61
C LEU A 182 1.86 1.68 -8.48
N GLN A 183 1.01 1.30 -7.53
CA GLN A 183 0.51 -0.06 -7.40
C GLN A 183 -0.23 -0.51 -8.66
N LEU A 184 -1.11 0.35 -9.22
CA LEU A 184 -1.85 0.06 -10.45
C LEU A 184 -0.95 -0.07 -11.68
N ILE A 185 0.08 0.78 -11.79
CA ILE A 185 1.04 0.74 -12.91
C ILE A 185 1.93 -0.50 -12.82
N THR A 186 2.48 -0.77 -11.64
CA THR A 186 3.48 -1.84 -11.44
C THR A 186 2.89 -3.22 -11.21
N GLY A 187 1.62 -3.30 -10.80
CA GLY A 187 1.01 -4.56 -10.34
C GLY A 187 1.71 -5.12 -9.10
N ARG A 188 2.28 -4.28 -8.24
CA ARG A 188 2.98 -4.72 -7.02
C ARG A 188 2.26 -4.24 -5.76
N HIS A 189 2.32 -5.05 -4.71
CA HIS A 189 1.78 -4.68 -3.40
C HIS A 189 2.48 -3.42 -2.84
N ALA A 190 1.76 -2.58 -2.09
CA ALA A 190 2.28 -1.30 -1.58
C ALA A 190 3.53 -1.44 -0.68
N ARG A 191 3.68 -2.60 -0.04
CA ARG A 191 4.88 -2.97 0.71
C ARG A 191 6.08 -3.07 -0.24
N GLY A 192 7.06 -2.19 -0.08
CA GLY A 192 8.26 -2.12 -0.93
C GLY A 192 8.12 -1.21 -2.15
N LEU A 193 6.93 -0.64 -2.42
CA LEU A 193 6.76 0.36 -3.49
C LEU A 193 7.54 1.64 -3.23
N ILE A 194 7.82 2.00 -1.97
CA ILE A 194 8.63 3.18 -1.63
C ILE A 194 10.02 3.10 -2.28
N VAL A 195 10.68 1.93 -2.21
CA VAL A 195 11.94 1.66 -2.90
C VAL A 195 11.77 1.72 -4.43
N THR A 196 10.60 1.27 -4.92
CA THR A 196 10.26 1.34 -6.34
C THR A 196 10.04 2.78 -6.81
N VAL A 197 9.56 3.68 -5.95
CA VAL A 197 9.37 5.11 -6.26
C VAL A 197 10.71 5.78 -6.52
N GLU A 198 11.70 5.56 -5.67
CA GLU A 198 13.02 6.14 -5.83
C GLU A 198 13.70 5.64 -7.11
N LEU A 199 13.58 4.34 -7.40
CA LEU A 199 14.03 3.77 -8.67
C LEU A 199 13.26 4.33 -9.87
N ALA A 200 11.94 4.51 -9.76
CA ALA A 200 11.12 5.09 -10.81
C ALA A 200 11.49 6.57 -11.06
N GLN A 201 11.83 7.34 -10.03
CA GLN A 201 12.31 8.71 -10.18
C GLN A 201 13.62 8.77 -10.98
N VAL A 202 14.57 7.87 -10.67
CA VAL A 202 15.80 7.74 -11.47
C VAL A 202 15.47 7.35 -12.90
N ALA A 203 14.60 6.34 -13.10
CA ALA A 203 14.20 5.88 -14.43
C ALA A 203 13.49 6.97 -15.25
N LEU A 204 12.65 7.80 -14.63
CA LEU A 204 11.98 8.93 -15.28
C LEU A 204 12.98 10.02 -15.69
N LYS A 205 14.01 10.30 -14.88
CA LYS A 205 15.10 11.21 -15.26
C LYS A 205 15.92 10.64 -16.43
N CYS A 206 16.26 9.36 -16.38
CA CYS A 206 16.98 8.68 -17.46
C CYS A 206 16.19 8.63 -18.77
N SER A 207 14.86 8.52 -18.70
CA SER A 207 13.96 8.47 -19.86
C SER A 207 13.48 9.85 -20.33
N ALA A 208 14.08 10.95 -19.85
CA ALA A 208 13.73 12.29 -20.28
C ALA A 208 13.77 12.43 -21.81
N LEU A 209 12.76 13.11 -22.37
CA LEU A 209 12.58 13.25 -23.82
C LEU A 209 13.76 13.96 -24.49
N ARG A 210 14.40 14.91 -23.80
CA ARG A 210 15.59 15.61 -24.29
C ARG A 210 16.83 14.94 -23.71
N CYS A 211 17.81 14.65 -24.57
CA CYS A 211 19.07 14.02 -24.14
C CYS A 211 19.80 14.83 -23.05
N ARG A 212 19.76 16.17 -23.12
CA ARG A 212 20.42 17.07 -22.16
C ARG A 212 19.80 17.10 -20.77
N ASP A 213 18.58 16.59 -20.60
CA ASP A 213 17.91 16.53 -19.31
C ASP A 213 18.17 15.20 -18.59
N ARG A 214 18.82 14.26 -19.26
CA ARG A 214 19.14 12.95 -18.70
C ARG A 214 20.37 13.07 -17.81
N PRO A 215 20.38 12.37 -16.66
CA PRO A 215 21.50 12.37 -15.74
C PRO A 215 22.70 11.62 -16.36
N GLU A 216 23.91 12.00 -15.94
CA GLU A 216 25.11 11.23 -16.23
C GLU A 216 25.13 9.92 -15.44
N ILE A 217 25.41 8.80 -16.12
CA ILE A 217 25.29 7.47 -15.50
C ILE A 217 26.21 7.35 -14.29
N ASP A 218 27.49 7.72 -14.43
CA ASP A 218 28.49 7.46 -13.40
C ASP A 218 28.33 8.36 -12.17
N THR A 219 27.94 9.61 -12.36
CA THR A 219 27.91 10.60 -11.28
C THR A 219 26.55 10.76 -10.62
N GLU A 220 25.46 10.45 -11.33
CA GLU A 220 24.10 10.72 -10.86
C GLU A 220 23.25 9.45 -10.73
N VAL A 221 23.46 8.44 -11.56
CA VAL A 221 22.64 7.21 -11.55
C VAL A 221 23.27 6.12 -10.68
N LEU A 222 24.54 5.77 -10.92
CA LEU A 222 25.22 4.69 -10.20
C LEU A 222 25.21 4.87 -8.68
N PRO A 223 25.52 6.06 -8.10
CA PRO A 223 25.52 6.23 -6.65
C PRO A 223 24.15 6.02 -6.01
N VAL A 224 23.08 6.20 -6.78
CA VAL A 224 21.70 5.94 -6.32
C VAL A 224 21.41 4.45 -6.37
N LEU A 225 21.77 3.77 -7.47
CA LEU A 225 21.56 2.34 -7.66
C LEU A 225 22.41 1.47 -6.71
N GLU A 226 23.64 1.88 -6.41
CA GLU A 226 24.54 1.18 -5.48
C GLU A 226 23.94 1.10 -4.07
N ARG A 227 23.32 2.18 -3.57
CA ARG A 227 22.62 2.17 -2.27
C ARG A 227 21.49 1.13 -2.21
N PHE A 228 20.82 0.90 -3.34
CA PHE A 228 19.79 -0.14 -3.42
C PHE A 228 20.40 -1.55 -3.54
N SER A 229 21.52 -1.70 -4.25
CA SER A 229 22.26 -2.95 -4.34
C SER A 229 22.77 -3.39 -2.97
N ASP A 230 23.32 -2.48 -2.17
CA ASP A 230 23.82 -2.78 -0.82
C ASP A 230 22.68 -3.17 0.14
N ALA A 231 21.52 -2.52 0.04
CA ALA A 231 20.32 -2.87 0.78
C ALA A 231 19.73 -4.24 0.35
N ALA A 232 19.77 -4.55 -0.95
CA ALA A 232 19.33 -5.84 -1.50
C ALA A 232 20.30 -6.98 -1.16
N ASN A 233 21.61 -6.72 -1.14
CA ASN A 233 22.65 -7.68 -0.75
C ASN A 233 22.63 -7.96 0.75
N SER A 234 22.25 -6.98 1.57
CA SER A 234 21.95 -7.18 3.00
C SER A 234 20.72 -8.08 3.19
N SER A 235 19.72 -7.97 2.30
CA SER A 235 18.52 -8.82 2.28
C SER A 235 18.79 -10.23 1.71
N THR A 236 19.76 -10.37 0.80
CA THR A 236 20.15 -11.65 0.18
C THR A 236 20.91 -12.56 1.17
N ARG A 237 21.51 -11.99 2.23
CA ARG A 237 22.01 -12.78 3.38
C ARG A 237 20.91 -13.35 4.27
N MET A 238 19.66 -12.90 4.11
CA MET A 238 18.48 -13.43 4.81
C MET A 238 17.66 -14.41 3.95
N GLY A 239 18.23 -14.87 2.83
CA GLY A 239 17.63 -15.88 1.95
C GLY A 239 17.75 -17.30 2.51
N ILE A 240 17.13 -17.58 3.66
CA ILE A 240 16.74 -18.94 4.07
C ILE A 240 15.34 -18.87 4.69
N ASN A 241 14.38 -19.50 4.01
CA ASN A 241 13.02 -19.86 4.44
C ASN A 241 12.05 -18.72 4.80
N SER A 242 11.09 -18.48 3.89
CA SER A 242 9.92 -17.63 4.08
C SER A 242 8.96 -18.20 5.14
N VAL A 243 9.28 -17.99 6.42
CA VAL A 243 8.29 -17.98 7.49
C VAL A 243 7.88 -16.52 7.68
N SER A 244 6.61 -16.21 7.42
CA SER A 244 6.06 -14.87 7.67
C SER A 244 6.38 -14.43 9.10
N VAL A 245 7.10 -13.32 9.26
CA VAL A 245 7.53 -12.83 10.58
C VAL A 245 6.30 -12.47 11.43
N PRO A 246 6.11 -13.07 12.61
CA PRO A 246 5.06 -12.66 13.54
C PRO A 246 5.14 -11.18 13.88
N SER A 247 3.99 -10.49 13.89
CA SER A 247 3.92 -9.03 14.13
C SER A 247 4.54 -8.60 15.48
N GLN A 248 4.45 -9.46 16.50
CA GLN A 248 5.05 -9.24 17.82
C GLN A 248 6.60 -9.15 17.81
N TYR A 249 7.27 -9.51 16.71
CA TYR A 249 8.73 -9.43 16.60
C TYR A 249 9.20 -8.04 16.19
N TYR A 250 8.30 -7.19 15.67
CA TYR A 250 8.65 -5.84 15.24
C TYR A 250 8.65 -4.86 16.41
N CYS A 251 9.67 -4.01 16.46
CA CYS A 251 9.74 -2.89 17.38
C CYS A 251 8.70 -1.83 16.97
N PRO A 252 7.81 -1.39 17.88
CA PRO A 252 6.83 -0.36 17.53
C PRO A 252 7.44 1.01 17.21
N ILE A 253 8.65 1.31 17.68
CA ILE A 253 9.36 2.57 17.37
C ILE A 253 10.11 2.47 16.05
N LEU A 254 10.94 1.44 15.88
CA LEU A 254 11.82 1.30 14.71
C LEU A 254 11.14 0.67 13.49
N GLN A 255 10.05 -0.06 13.69
CA GLN A 255 9.37 -0.87 12.66
C GLN A 255 10.28 -1.94 12.03
N GLU A 256 11.32 -2.35 12.76
CA GLU A 256 12.26 -3.42 12.42
C GLU A 256 12.15 -4.58 13.42
N ILE A 257 12.65 -5.76 13.06
CA ILE A 257 12.66 -6.92 13.97
C ILE A 257 13.60 -6.63 15.14
N MET A 258 13.10 -6.77 16.37
CA MET A 258 13.89 -6.51 17.58
C MET A 258 15.06 -7.49 17.71
N ASP A 259 16.23 -6.98 18.07
CA ASP A 259 17.41 -7.76 18.44
C ASP A 259 17.54 -7.87 19.96
N ASP A 260 17.22 -6.79 20.68
CA ASP A 260 17.34 -6.67 22.13
C ASP A 260 16.00 -6.18 22.73
N PRO A 261 14.95 -7.03 22.78
CA PRO A 261 13.62 -6.61 23.19
C PRO A 261 13.51 -6.36 24.70
N TYR A 262 12.89 -5.24 25.08
CA TYR A 262 12.61 -4.81 26.46
C TYR A 262 11.15 -4.34 26.62
N ILE A 263 10.54 -4.74 27.73
CA ILE A 263 9.19 -4.33 28.14
C ILE A 263 9.28 -3.00 28.90
N ALA A 264 8.46 -2.03 28.50
CA ALA A 264 8.28 -0.78 29.26
C ALA A 264 7.04 -0.85 30.16
N ALA A 265 6.85 0.16 31.03
CA ALA A 265 5.76 0.20 32.00
C ALA A 265 4.33 0.24 31.39
N ASP A 266 4.23 0.47 30.09
CA ASP A 266 2.98 0.41 29.32
C ASP A 266 2.61 -1.01 28.86
N GLY A 267 3.46 -2.01 29.13
CA GLY A 267 3.26 -3.40 28.75
C GLY A 267 3.67 -3.74 27.32
N PHE A 268 4.17 -2.77 26.54
CA PHE A 268 4.66 -3.02 25.19
C PHE A 268 6.16 -3.38 25.22
N THR A 269 6.57 -4.15 24.21
CA THR A 269 7.98 -4.52 24.02
C THR A 269 8.59 -3.71 22.88
N TYR A 270 9.82 -3.22 23.10
CA TYR A 270 10.54 -2.35 22.18
C TYR A 270 12.00 -2.81 22.05
N GLU A 271 12.67 -2.38 20.98
CA GLU A 271 14.12 -2.48 20.85
C GLU A 271 14.79 -1.59 21.90
N TYR A 272 15.73 -2.13 22.67
CA TYR A 272 16.36 -1.48 23.83
C TYR A 272 16.90 -0.09 23.49
N ILE A 273 17.66 0.01 22.40
CA ILE A 273 18.28 1.27 21.98
C ILE A 273 17.22 2.33 21.66
N ALA A 274 16.09 1.91 21.07
CA ALA A 274 15.02 2.81 20.66
C ALA A 274 14.22 3.31 21.86
N ILE A 275 13.83 2.42 22.77
CA ILE A 275 13.07 2.82 23.96
C ILE A 275 13.94 3.62 24.94
N LYS A 276 15.23 3.32 25.05
CA LYS A 276 16.16 4.10 25.87
C LYS A 276 16.35 5.51 25.31
N ALA A 277 16.50 5.65 23.99
CA ALA A 277 16.55 6.95 23.33
C ALA A 277 15.25 7.73 23.53
N TRP A 278 14.09 7.07 23.46
CA TRP A 278 12.80 7.69 23.73
C TRP A 278 12.69 8.21 25.16
N LEU A 279 13.01 7.37 26.16
CA LEU A 279 12.92 7.69 27.58
C LEU A 279 13.94 8.75 28.03
N SER A 280 15.00 8.99 27.26
CA SER A 280 15.95 10.09 27.51
C SER A 280 15.34 11.47 27.27
N LYS A 281 14.25 11.54 26.48
CA LYS A 281 13.59 12.79 26.07
C LYS A 281 12.15 12.88 26.57
N HIS A 282 11.54 11.76 26.95
CA HIS A 282 10.11 11.68 27.26
C HIS A 282 9.84 10.81 28.50
N ASN A 283 8.76 11.11 29.22
CA ASN A 283 8.27 10.29 30.34
C ASN A 283 6.90 9.63 30.04
N VAL A 284 6.54 9.54 28.76
CA VAL A 284 5.27 8.97 28.26
C VAL A 284 5.53 7.75 27.39
N SER A 285 4.53 6.88 27.27
CA SER A 285 4.54 5.70 26.41
C SER A 285 4.71 6.10 24.93
N PRO A 286 5.61 5.45 24.17
CA PRO A 286 5.66 5.61 22.71
C PRO A 286 4.34 5.24 22.02
N MET A 287 3.64 4.24 22.55
CA MET A 287 2.43 3.64 21.95
C MET A 287 1.13 4.33 22.35
N THR A 288 0.96 4.60 23.65
CA THR A 288 -0.31 5.13 24.18
C THR A 288 -0.26 6.62 24.49
N LYS A 289 0.94 7.21 24.50
CA LYS A 289 1.21 8.60 24.95
C LYS A 289 0.80 8.89 26.40
N LEU A 290 0.41 7.89 27.17
CA LEU A 290 0.14 8.03 28.59
C LEU A 290 1.44 8.07 29.39
N LYS A 291 1.44 8.80 30.51
CA LYS A 291 2.60 8.87 31.42
C LYS A 291 2.97 7.47 31.92
N LEU A 292 4.23 7.09 31.75
CA LEU A 292 4.72 5.81 32.24
C LEU A 292 4.81 5.84 33.77
N GLN A 293 4.30 4.80 34.42
CA GLN A 293 4.33 4.70 35.88
C GLN A 293 5.77 4.63 36.41
N TYR A 294 6.69 4.05 35.63
CA TYR A 294 8.11 3.96 35.92
C TYR A 294 8.90 3.88 34.60
N SER A 295 10.19 4.24 34.66
CA SER A 295 11.11 4.24 33.51
C SER A 295 12.02 3.01 33.44
N VAL A 296 11.88 2.08 34.40
CA VAL A 296 12.64 0.84 34.42
C VAL A 296 12.17 -0.05 33.27
N LEU A 297 13.13 -0.54 32.49
CA LEU A 297 12.90 -1.45 31.37
C LEU A 297 13.21 -2.88 31.82
N THR A 298 12.30 -3.80 31.52
CA THR A 298 12.49 -5.22 31.84
C THR A 298 12.93 -5.97 30.58
N PRO A 299 14.09 -6.66 30.57
CA PRO A 299 14.47 -7.48 29.42
C PRO A 299 13.41 -8.53 29.11
N ASN A 300 12.98 -8.63 27.85
CA ASN A 300 12.06 -9.68 27.40
C ASN A 300 12.84 -10.89 26.86
N HIS A 301 13.44 -11.67 27.76
CA HIS A 301 14.26 -12.83 27.38
C HIS A 301 13.46 -13.87 26.58
N THR A 302 12.16 -14.05 26.88
CA THR A 302 11.28 -14.98 26.16
C THR A 302 11.10 -14.57 24.71
N LEU A 303 10.74 -13.31 24.45
CA LEU A 303 10.58 -12.83 23.07
C LEU A 303 11.91 -12.82 22.33
N ARG A 304 13.00 -12.49 23.02
CA ARG A 304 14.36 -12.55 22.45
C ARG A 304 14.71 -13.95 21.97
N SER A 305 14.50 -14.97 22.80
CA SER A 305 14.73 -16.36 22.42
C SER A 305 13.84 -16.78 21.25
N ALA A 306 12.56 -16.40 21.25
CA ALA A 306 11.64 -16.71 20.15
C ALA A 306 12.07 -16.06 18.82
N ILE A 307 12.53 -14.80 18.85
CA ILE A 307 13.07 -14.12 17.67
C ILE A 307 14.36 -14.80 17.18
N GLN A 308 15.25 -15.20 18.09
CA GLN A 308 16.49 -15.88 17.75
C GLN A 308 16.26 -17.28 17.15
N GLU A 309 15.30 -18.03 17.69
CA GLU A 309 14.88 -19.33 17.18
C GLU A 309 14.23 -19.19 15.80
N TRP A 310 13.39 -18.18 15.61
CA TRP A 310 12.84 -17.86 14.30
C TRP A 310 13.93 -17.46 13.29
N LYS A 311 14.91 -16.63 13.69
CA LYS A 311 16.06 -16.23 12.86
C LYS A 311 16.98 -17.41 12.50
N SER A 312 17.04 -18.45 13.34
CA SER A 312 17.89 -19.63 13.09
C SER A 312 17.25 -20.69 12.20
N GLY A 313 15.95 -20.57 11.91
CA GLY A 313 15.23 -21.47 11.00
C GLY A 313 15.05 -22.90 11.51
N VAL A 314 15.25 -23.14 12.82
CA VAL A 314 15.06 -24.45 13.44
C VAL A 314 13.61 -24.59 13.89
N THR A 315 12.83 -25.41 13.19
CA THR A 315 11.50 -25.86 13.64
C THR A 315 11.59 -27.29 14.15
N PHE A 316 11.13 -27.57 15.38
CA PHE A 316 10.73 -28.92 15.79
C PHE A 316 9.37 -29.28 15.20
#